data_AF-B4DQS9-F1
#
_entry.id   AF-B4DQS9-F1
#
_cell.length_a   1.000
_cell.length_b   1.000
_cell.length_c   1.000
_cell.angle_alpha   90.00
_cell.angle_beta   90.00
_cell.angle_gamma   90.00
#
_symmetry.space_group_name_H-M   'P 1'
#
loop_
_entity.id
_entity.type
_entity.pdbx_description
1 polymer ?
#
loop_
_entity_poly.entity_id
_entity_poly.type
_entity_poly.pdbx_seq_one_letter_code
_entity_poly.pdbx_strand_id
1 'polypeptide(L)'
;MATSATSPHAPGFPAEGRCGYYVEKKKRFCRMVVAAGKRFCGEHAGAAEEEDARKRILCPLDPKHTVYEDQLAKHLKKCNSREKPKPDFYIQDINAGLRDETEIPEQLVPISSLSEEQLEKLIKKLRKASEALHDALNDPKNGDSATKHLKQQASILGNIENLKLLGPRRCFVEFGAGKGKLSHWVDIALKDAEKVHFILVEKVTTRFKVDGKHRKKNSVFERLQIDIQHLCLNKIPVLREEKLPVVGIGKHLCGMATGVIGDIMWAKNISGL
;
A
#
# COMPACT_ATOMS: atom_id res chain seq x y z
N MET A 1 -2.52 -31.61 -43.42
CA MET A 1 -3.92 -31.15 -43.25
C MET A 1 -3.92 -30.07 -42.19
N ALA A 2 -4.17 -28.82 -42.60
CA ALA A 2 -4.05 -27.64 -41.77
C ALA A 2 -5.21 -27.59 -40.75
N THR A 3 -4.87 -27.44 -39.47
CA THR A 3 -5.82 -27.13 -38.41
C THR A 3 -6.28 -25.68 -38.58
N SER A 4 -7.56 -25.53 -38.87
CA SER A 4 -8.25 -24.26 -39.08
C SER A 4 -8.24 -23.44 -37.79
N ALA A 5 -7.65 -22.25 -37.89
CA ALA A 5 -7.73 -21.21 -36.88
C ALA A 5 -9.19 -20.78 -36.70
N THR A 6 -9.71 -20.87 -35.47
CA THR A 6 -11.03 -20.35 -35.11
C THR A 6 -10.96 -18.83 -34.98
N SER A 7 -11.78 -18.14 -35.79
CA SER A 7 -11.94 -16.69 -35.84
C SER A 7 -12.38 -16.08 -34.50
N PRO A 8 -12.04 -14.80 -34.21
CA PRO A 8 -12.46 -14.12 -33.00
C PRO A 8 -13.97 -13.80 -33.09
N HIS A 9 -14.79 -14.50 -32.32
CA HIS A 9 -16.22 -14.22 -32.19
C HIS A 9 -16.46 -12.76 -31.76
N ALA A 10 -17.28 -12.05 -32.54
CA ALA A 10 -17.92 -10.81 -32.15
C ALA A 10 -18.82 -11.02 -30.90
N PRO A 11 -19.07 -9.99 -30.08
CA PRO A 11 -19.63 -10.16 -28.74
C PRO A 11 -21.16 -10.32 -28.82
N GLY A 12 -21.62 -11.55 -29.03
CA GLY A 12 -23.04 -11.81 -29.29
C GLY A 12 -23.95 -11.49 -28.11
N PHE A 13 -23.60 -11.92 -26.89
CA PHE A 13 -24.53 -11.85 -25.75
C PHE A 13 -23.77 -11.79 -24.42
N PRO A 14 -24.36 -11.24 -23.34
CA PRO A 14 -23.83 -11.42 -21.99
C PRO A 14 -23.85 -12.91 -21.63
N ALA A 15 -22.87 -13.36 -20.84
CA ALA A 15 -22.88 -14.72 -20.30
C ALA A 15 -24.09 -14.92 -19.37
N GLU A 16 -24.59 -16.16 -19.29
CA GLU A 16 -25.73 -16.51 -18.45
C GLU A 16 -25.53 -16.06 -16.98
N GLY A 17 -26.58 -15.45 -16.40
CA GLY A 17 -26.52 -14.87 -15.05
C GLY A 17 -25.63 -13.62 -14.90
N ARG A 18 -25.14 -13.03 -16.00
CA ARG A 18 -24.35 -11.79 -16.00
C ARG A 18 -25.11 -10.62 -16.58
N CYS A 19 -24.70 -9.42 -16.16
CA CYS A 19 -25.33 -8.17 -16.53
C CYS A 19 -25.24 -7.90 -18.05
N GLY A 20 -26.39 -7.58 -18.65
CA GLY A 20 -26.51 -7.28 -20.08
C GLY A 20 -25.96 -5.92 -20.53
N TYR A 21 -25.38 -5.11 -19.63
CA TYR A 21 -24.86 -3.79 -19.98
C TYR A 21 -23.53 -3.89 -20.73
N TYR A 22 -23.43 -3.25 -21.90
CA TYR A 22 -22.20 -3.21 -22.67
C TYR A 22 -21.31 -2.03 -22.23
N VAL A 23 -20.10 -2.33 -21.75
CA VAL A 23 -19.16 -1.30 -21.29
C VAL A 23 -18.29 -0.88 -22.46
N GLU A 24 -18.67 0.20 -23.17
CA GLU A 24 -17.99 0.69 -24.37
C GLU A 24 -16.48 0.89 -24.17
N LYS A 25 -16.08 1.57 -23.09
CA LYS A 25 -14.67 1.81 -22.75
C LYS A 25 -13.83 0.52 -22.64
N LYS A 26 -14.47 -0.60 -22.29
CA LYS A 26 -13.81 -1.91 -22.09
C LYS A 26 -14.15 -2.92 -23.19
N LYS A 27 -14.92 -2.51 -24.21
CA LYS A 27 -15.38 -3.34 -25.34
C LYS A 27 -15.90 -4.72 -24.92
N ARG A 28 -16.67 -4.79 -23.84
CA ARG A 28 -17.21 -6.05 -23.29
C ARG A 28 -18.47 -5.83 -22.45
N PHE A 29 -19.29 -6.88 -22.32
CA PHE A 29 -20.40 -6.90 -21.35
C PHE A 29 -19.92 -6.87 -19.90
N CYS A 30 -20.73 -6.27 -19.03
CA CYS A 30 -20.48 -6.21 -17.60
C CYS A 30 -20.45 -7.62 -16.99
N ARG A 31 -19.39 -7.93 -16.23
CA ARG A 31 -19.22 -9.25 -15.59
C ARG A 31 -19.93 -9.39 -14.24
N MET A 32 -20.70 -8.39 -13.82
CA MET A 32 -21.41 -8.45 -12.54
C MET A 32 -22.57 -9.44 -12.62
N VAL A 33 -22.83 -10.14 -11.51
CA VAL A 33 -23.95 -11.07 -11.37
C VAL A 33 -25.26 -10.29 -11.28
N VAL A 34 -26.30 -10.81 -11.90
CA VAL A 34 -27.67 -10.25 -11.82
C VAL A 34 -28.48 -10.98 -10.75
N ALA A 35 -29.43 -10.28 -10.13
CA ALA A 35 -30.42 -10.93 -9.28
C ALA A 35 -31.34 -11.82 -10.12
N ALA A 36 -31.96 -12.83 -9.51
CA ALA A 36 -32.91 -13.71 -10.19
C ALA A 36 -34.02 -12.88 -10.86
N GLY A 37 -34.26 -13.14 -12.15
CA GLY A 37 -35.27 -12.44 -12.95
C GLY A 37 -34.91 -11.00 -13.35
N LYS A 38 -33.65 -10.54 -13.16
CA LYS A 38 -33.20 -9.21 -13.59
C LYS A 38 -32.19 -9.32 -14.73
N ARG A 39 -32.25 -8.38 -15.68
CA ARG A 39 -31.33 -8.32 -16.83
C ARG A 39 -30.01 -7.59 -16.54
N PHE A 40 -29.98 -6.72 -15.54
CA PHE A 40 -28.84 -5.88 -15.20
C PHE A 40 -28.40 -6.06 -13.74
N CYS A 41 -27.11 -5.80 -13.45
CA CYS A 41 -26.62 -5.81 -12.07
C CYS A 41 -27.08 -4.55 -11.33
N GLY A 42 -26.95 -4.52 -10.01
CA GLY A 42 -27.37 -3.38 -9.19
C GLY A 42 -26.79 -2.03 -9.61
N GLU A 43 -25.61 -1.98 -10.23
CA GLU A 43 -25.02 -0.73 -10.74
C GLU A 43 -25.61 -0.27 -12.09
N HIS A 44 -26.07 -1.19 -12.92
CA HIS A 44 -26.66 -0.89 -14.23
C HIS A 44 -28.18 -1.12 -14.26
N ALA A 45 -28.82 -1.30 -13.10
CA ALA A 45 -30.26 -1.55 -13.00
C ALA A 45 -31.10 -0.42 -13.62
N GLY A 46 -30.61 0.83 -13.56
CA GLY A 46 -31.26 1.99 -14.17
C GLY A 46 -31.02 2.15 -15.68
N ALA A 47 -30.28 1.24 -16.32
CA ALA A 47 -30.07 1.26 -17.78
C ALA A 47 -31.25 0.67 -18.57
N ALA A 48 -32.20 0.03 -17.89
CA ALA A 48 -33.50 -0.35 -18.45
C ALA A 48 -34.56 0.58 -17.87
N GLU A 49 -35.24 1.34 -18.73
CA GLU A 49 -36.28 2.29 -18.33
C GLU A 49 -37.50 1.62 -17.68
N GLU A 50 -37.63 0.30 -17.78
CA GLU A 50 -38.85 -0.44 -17.42
C GLU A 50 -38.73 -1.37 -16.20
N GLU A 51 -37.55 -1.63 -15.62
CA GLU A 51 -37.37 -2.72 -14.63
C GLU A 51 -37.18 -2.32 -13.16
N ASP A 52 -37.06 -1.03 -12.84
CA ASP A 52 -37.00 -0.55 -11.44
C ASP A 52 -37.40 0.93 -11.35
N ALA A 53 -38.63 1.23 -10.91
CA ALA A 53 -39.15 2.60 -10.76
C ALA A 53 -38.43 3.46 -9.70
N ARG A 54 -37.35 2.94 -9.10
CA ARG A 54 -36.56 3.64 -8.09
C ARG A 54 -35.58 4.60 -8.74
N LYS A 55 -35.84 5.89 -8.56
CA LYS A 55 -34.98 6.98 -9.04
C LYS A 55 -33.58 6.89 -8.43
N ARG A 56 -32.56 6.82 -9.29
CA ARG A 56 -31.15 6.97 -8.94
C ARG A 56 -30.70 8.40 -9.20
N ILE A 57 -29.94 8.96 -8.28
CA ILE A 57 -29.32 10.28 -8.37
C ILE A 57 -27.80 10.14 -8.25
N LEU A 58 -27.05 11.12 -8.76
CA LEU A 58 -25.61 11.21 -8.50
C LEU A 58 -25.39 11.43 -7.01
N CYS A 59 -24.34 10.80 -6.45
CA CYS A 59 -24.01 11.00 -5.05
C CYS A 59 -23.54 12.46 -4.81
N PRO A 60 -24.11 13.17 -3.82
CA PRO A 60 -23.71 14.54 -3.50
C PRO A 60 -22.25 14.66 -3.03
N LEU A 61 -21.67 13.59 -2.49
CA LEU A 61 -20.29 13.55 -2.00
C LEU A 61 -19.27 13.15 -3.08
N ASP A 62 -19.69 12.49 -4.16
CA ASP A 62 -18.84 12.09 -5.28
C ASP A 62 -19.70 11.79 -6.53
N PRO A 63 -19.72 12.70 -7.52
CA PRO A 63 -20.50 12.50 -8.75
C PRO A 63 -20.08 11.29 -9.61
N LYS A 64 -18.99 10.58 -9.25
CA LYS A 64 -18.54 9.38 -10.00
C LYS A 64 -19.41 8.15 -9.75
N HIS A 65 -20.33 8.16 -8.79
CA HIS A 65 -21.27 7.06 -8.57
C HIS A 65 -22.71 7.54 -8.31
N THR A 66 -23.65 6.64 -8.53
CA THR A 66 -25.08 6.87 -8.33
C THR A 66 -25.61 6.14 -7.10
N VAL A 67 -26.67 6.67 -6.50
CA VAL A 67 -27.37 6.09 -5.34
C VAL A 67 -28.87 6.18 -5.55
N TYR A 68 -29.64 5.27 -4.97
CA TYR A 68 -31.10 5.43 -4.97
C TYR A 68 -31.48 6.62 -4.08
N GLU A 69 -32.39 7.46 -4.59
CA GLU A 69 -32.83 8.69 -3.92
C GLU A 69 -33.41 8.40 -2.52
N ASP A 70 -34.23 7.36 -2.42
CA ASP A 70 -34.82 6.85 -1.16
C ASP A 70 -33.78 6.32 -0.16
N GLN A 71 -32.59 5.94 -0.62
CA GLN A 71 -31.49 5.43 0.22
C GLN A 71 -30.37 6.43 0.44
N LEU A 72 -30.50 7.68 -0.04
CA LEU A 72 -29.46 8.69 0.06
C LEU A 72 -28.98 8.88 1.50
N ALA A 73 -29.90 9.03 2.47
CA ALA A 73 -29.55 9.22 3.87
C ALA A 73 -28.73 8.05 4.45
N LYS A 74 -29.08 6.80 4.09
CA LYS A 74 -28.32 5.61 4.48
C LYS A 74 -26.97 5.54 3.77
N HIS A 75 -26.91 5.95 2.51
CA HIS A 75 -25.69 6.00 1.73
C HIS A 75 -24.70 7.01 2.31
N LEU A 76 -25.12 8.25 2.62
CA LEU A 76 -24.24 9.30 3.13
C LEU A 76 -23.50 8.86 4.39
N LYS A 77 -24.12 8.05 5.25
CA LYS A 77 -23.50 7.47 6.46
C LYS A 77 -22.39 6.44 6.18
N LYS A 78 -22.35 5.84 4.98
CA LYS A 78 -21.38 4.80 4.60
C LYS A 78 -20.60 5.11 3.33
N CYS A 79 -20.78 6.31 2.76
CA CYS A 79 -20.11 6.72 1.55
C CYS A 79 -18.60 6.78 1.78
N ASN A 80 -17.83 6.21 0.85
CA ASN A 80 -16.36 6.24 0.93
C ASN A 80 -15.81 7.66 0.79
N SER A 81 -16.55 8.54 0.11
CA SER A 81 -16.20 9.95 -0.14
C SER A 81 -16.66 10.90 0.98
N ARG A 82 -17.30 10.37 2.03
CA ARG A 82 -17.60 11.14 3.24
C ARG A 82 -16.29 11.50 3.96
N GLU A 83 -16.20 12.75 4.43
CA GLU A 83 -15.11 13.17 5.31
C GLU A 83 -15.13 12.36 6.61
N LYS A 84 -14.01 11.70 6.90
CA LYS A 84 -13.83 10.94 8.13
C LYS A 84 -13.26 11.87 9.20
N PRO A 85 -13.62 11.70 10.49
CA PRO A 85 -12.97 12.43 11.56
C PRO A 85 -11.47 12.18 11.49
N LYS A 86 -10.71 13.27 11.56
CA LYS A 86 -9.25 13.23 11.53
C LYS A 86 -8.74 12.67 12.86
N PRO A 87 -7.82 11.69 12.87
CA PRO A 87 -7.27 11.13 14.10
C PRO A 87 -6.35 12.13 14.81
N ASP A 88 -6.07 11.92 16.09
CA ASP A 88 -5.23 12.82 16.91
C ASP A 88 -3.82 13.03 16.33
N PHE A 89 -3.29 12.02 15.66
CA PHE A 89 -1.99 12.08 14.98
C PHE A 89 -2.01 12.78 13.61
N TYR A 90 -3.13 13.40 13.24
CA TYR A 90 -3.23 14.28 12.09
C TYR A 90 -2.85 15.72 12.45
N ILE A 91 -1.83 16.25 11.78
CA ILE A 91 -1.51 17.67 11.75
C ILE A 91 -1.38 18.07 10.29
N GLN A 92 -2.22 19.01 9.85
CA GLN A 92 -2.24 19.41 8.44
C GLN A 92 -0.85 19.89 8.01
N ASP A 93 -0.41 19.37 6.87
CA ASP A 93 0.83 19.69 6.16
C ASP A 93 2.14 19.71 6.98
N ILE A 94 2.21 19.03 8.14
CA ILE A 94 3.40 19.01 9.00
C ILE A 94 4.67 18.47 8.30
N ASN A 95 4.50 17.55 7.35
CA ASN A 95 5.60 16.96 6.58
C ASN A 95 5.55 17.39 5.09
N ALA A 96 4.82 18.46 4.74
CA ALA A 96 4.66 18.87 3.35
C ALA A 96 5.89 19.60 2.76
N GLY A 97 6.91 19.86 3.58
CA GLY A 97 8.05 20.71 3.23
C GLY A 97 7.69 22.19 3.22
N LEU A 98 8.68 23.07 3.40
CA LEU A 98 8.51 24.50 3.10
C LEU A 98 8.30 24.63 1.58
N ARG A 99 7.30 25.40 1.17
CA ARG A 99 7.01 25.67 -0.26
C ARG A 99 7.90 26.76 -0.85
N ASP A 100 8.84 27.31 -0.08
CA ASP A 100 9.79 28.31 -0.55
C ASP A 100 11.11 27.66 -0.97
N GLU A 101 11.61 28.17 -2.09
CA GLU A 101 12.62 27.62 -2.99
C GLU A 101 13.91 27.14 -2.33
N THR A 102 14.31 25.91 -2.66
CA THR A 102 15.60 25.63 -3.29
C THR A 102 15.52 24.20 -3.79
N GLU A 103 15.81 24.00 -5.08
CA GLU A 103 16.22 22.71 -5.59
C GLU A 103 17.27 22.16 -4.60
N ILE A 104 16.95 21.10 -3.87
CA ILE A 104 18.01 20.25 -3.34
C ILE A 104 18.78 19.86 -4.59
N PRO A 105 20.06 20.26 -4.76
CA PRO A 105 20.79 19.82 -5.93
C PRO A 105 20.79 18.31 -5.85
N GLU A 106 20.07 17.65 -6.76
CA GLU A 106 20.25 16.24 -7.02
C GLU A 106 21.66 16.10 -7.56
N GLN A 107 22.64 16.07 -6.66
CA GLN A 107 23.99 15.69 -6.98
C GLN A 107 23.96 14.18 -7.18
N LEU A 108 23.39 13.78 -8.32
CA LEU A 108 23.51 12.45 -8.88
C LEU A 108 24.98 12.28 -9.25
N VAL A 109 25.78 11.85 -8.28
CA VAL A 109 27.17 11.50 -8.47
C VAL A 109 27.19 10.25 -9.35
N PRO A 110 27.66 10.33 -10.61
CA PRO A 110 27.73 9.16 -11.48
C PRO A 110 28.58 8.08 -10.81
N ILE A 111 28.20 6.81 -10.95
CA ILE A 111 28.98 5.69 -10.38
C ILE A 111 30.46 5.74 -10.83
N SER A 112 30.72 6.28 -12.03
CA SER A 112 32.06 6.50 -12.58
C SER A 112 32.92 7.52 -11.83
N SER A 113 32.35 8.29 -10.90
CA SER A 113 33.08 9.27 -10.08
C SER A 113 33.37 8.78 -8.66
N LEU A 114 32.99 7.54 -8.35
CA LEU A 114 33.34 6.86 -7.10
C LEU A 114 34.73 6.23 -7.22
N SER A 115 35.53 6.29 -6.16
CA SER A 115 36.82 5.57 -6.14
C SER A 115 36.61 4.05 -6.13
N GLU A 116 37.63 3.30 -6.54
CA GLU A 116 37.58 1.84 -6.52
C GLU A 116 37.28 1.31 -5.10
N GLU A 117 37.84 1.92 -4.04
CA GLU A 117 37.57 1.48 -2.67
C GLU A 117 36.12 1.75 -2.26
N GLN A 118 35.52 2.87 -2.72
CA GLN A 118 34.12 3.17 -2.46
C GLN A 118 33.19 2.21 -3.21
N LEU A 119 33.54 1.85 -4.44
CA LEU A 119 32.79 0.92 -5.27
C LEU A 119 32.86 -0.50 -4.69
N GLU A 120 34.03 -0.97 -4.25
CA GLU A 120 34.20 -2.26 -3.58
C GLU A 120 33.41 -2.33 -2.27
N LYS A 121 33.42 -1.25 -1.47
CA LYS A 121 32.64 -1.17 -0.23
C LYS A 121 31.14 -1.24 -0.51
N LEU A 122 30.67 -0.64 -1.62
CA LEU A 122 29.29 -0.74 -2.08
C LEU A 122 28.93 -2.16 -2.55
N ILE A 123 29.79 -2.78 -3.36
CA ILE A 123 29.63 -4.16 -3.85
C ILE A 123 29.58 -5.15 -2.68
N LYS A 124 30.46 -4.97 -1.67
CA LYS A 124 30.49 -5.82 -0.47
C LYS A 124 29.22 -5.69 0.36
N LYS A 125 28.68 -4.46 0.51
CA LYS A 125 27.38 -4.21 1.16
C LYS A 125 26.23 -4.86 0.40
N LEU A 126 26.22 -4.76 -0.94
CA LEU A 126 25.20 -5.35 -1.82
C LEU A 126 25.20 -6.88 -1.76
N ARG A 127 26.38 -7.52 -1.79
CA ARG A 127 26.51 -8.99 -1.72
C ARG A 127 26.02 -9.53 -0.38
N LYS A 128 26.35 -8.87 0.74
CA LYS A 128 25.98 -9.30 2.08
C LYS A 128 24.48 -9.17 2.39
N ALA A 129 23.79 -8.20 1.79
CA ALA A 129 22.34 -8.01 2.00
C ALA A 129 21.46 -9.12 1.38
N SER A 130 22.05 -10.08 0.66
CA SER A 130 21.31 -11.12 -0.07
C SER A 130 21.02 -12.40 0.72
N GLU A 131 21.60 -12.59 1.92
CA GLU A 131 21.59 -13.90 2.61
C GLU A 131 20.31 -14.16 3.44
N ALA A 132 19.67 -13.13 4.01
CA ALA A 132 18.55 -13.29 4.94
C ALA A 132 17.20 -13.73 4.31
N LEU A 133 17.11 -13.84 2.98
CA LEU A 133 15.87 -14.16 2.28
C LEU A 133 16.05 -15.24 1.19
N HIS A 134 17.10 -16.06 1.31
CA HIS A 134 17.49 -17.04 0.29
C HIS A 134 16.36 -18.03 -0.05
N ASP A 135 15.68 -18.57 0.97
CA ASP A 135 14.64 -19.60 0.76
C ASP A 135 13.38 -19.05 0.06
N ALA A 136 12.95 -17.83 0.39
CA ALA A 136 11.79 -17.23 -0.28
C ALA A 136 12.13 -16.72 -1.69
N LEU A 137 13.38 -16.33 -1.93
CA LEU A 137 13.86 -15.93 -3.26
C LEU A 137 13.96 -17.09 -4.24
N ASN A 138 14.20 -18.31 -3.73
CA ASN A 138 14.38 -19.52 -4.52
C ASN A 138 13.13 -20.40 -4.61
N ASP A 139 11.98 -19.98 -4.05
CA ASP A 139 10.73 -20.74 -4.14
C ASP A 139 10.23 -20.77 -5.61
N PRO A 140 10.17 -21.95 -6.28
CA PRO A 140 9.78 -22.08 -7.67
C PRO A 140 8.31 -21.71 -7.94
N LYS A 141 7.50 -21.51 -6.89
CA LYS A 141 6.12 -21.00 -7.01
C LYS A 141 6.04 -19.49 -7.24
N ASN A 142 7.16 -18.76 -7.10
CA ASN A 142 7.22 -17.33 -7.35
C ASN A 142 7.46 -17.03 -8.83
N GLY A 143 6.49 -16.39 -9.49
CA GLY A 143 6.70 -15.84 -10.84
C GLY A 143 7.65 -14.64 -10.84
N ASP A 144 8.21 -14.29 -12.00
CA ASP A 144 9.28 -13.29 -12.17
C ASP A 144 9.03 -11.94 -11.46
N SER A 145 7.78 -11.46 -11.50
CA SER A 145 7.38 -10.23 -10.80
C SER A 145 7.50 -10.37 -9.27
N ALA A 146 7.05 -11.49 -8.71
CA ALA A 146 7.16 -11.76 -7.28
C ALA A 146 8.63 -11.83 -6.85
N THR A 147 9.48 -12.47 -7.65
CA THR A 147 10.93 -12.58 -7.43
C THR A 147 11.62 -11.20 -7.40
N LYS A 148 11.30 -10.30 -8.35
CA LYS A 148 11.81 -8.92 -8.33
C LYS A 148 11.42 -8.17 -7.06
N HIS A 149 10.16 -8.30 -6.64
CA HIS A 149 9.68 -7.69 -5.41
C HIS A 149 10.38 -8.25 -4.17
N LEU A 150 10.62 -9.56 -4.11
CA LEU A 150 11.32 -10.21 -3.00
C LEU A 150 12.78 -9.76 -2.91
N LYS A 151 13.50 -9.66 -4.03
CA LYS A 151 14.90 -9.17 -4.06
C LYS A 151 15.02 -7.78 -3.45
N GLN A 152 14.10 -6.89 -3.78
CA GLN A 152 14.08 -5.54 -3.20
C GLN A 152 13.83 -5.55 -1.69
N GLN A 153 12.91 -6.39 -1.20
CA GLN A 153 12.66 -6.49 0.24
C GLN A 153 13.83 -7.13 0.98
N ALA A 154 14.48 -8.15 0.40
CA ALA A 154 15.69 -8.77 0.94
C ALA A 154 16.81 -7.75 1.12
N SER A 155 17.05 -6.94 0.09
CA SER A 155 18.07 -5.89 0.12
C SER A 155 17.85 -4.87 1.24
N ILE A 156 16.60 -4.41 1.43
CA ILE A 156 16.25 -3.49 2.52
C ILE A 156 16.44 -4.18 3.88
N LEU A 157 15.95 -5.41 4.04
CA LEU A 157 16.07 -6.17 5.28
C LEU A 157 17.54 -6.38 5.68
N GLY A 158 18.39 -6.76 4.72
CA GLY A 158 19.83 -6.91 4.94
C GLY A 158 20.53 -5.60 5.33
N ASN A 159 20.06 -4.45 4.84
CA ASN A 159 20.56 -3.15 5.30
C ASN A 159 20.14 -2.84 6.74
N ILE A 160 18.88 -3.12 7.11
CA ILE A 160 18.39 -2.95 8.49
C ILE A 160 19.23 -3.82 9.45
N GLU A 161 19.54 -5.05 9.05
CA GLU A 161 20.41 -5.95 9.81
C GLU A 161 21.85 -5.43 9.93
N ASN A 162 22.46 -5.00 8.82
CA ASN A 162 23.82 -4.46 8.81
C ASN A 162 23.96 -3.19 9.68
N LEU A 163 22.90 -2.39 9.78
CA LEU A 163 22.80 -1.23 10.66
C LEU A 163 22.48 -1.61 12.12
N LYS A 164 22.33 -2.91 12.42
CA LYS A 164 21.98 -3.45 13.75
C LYS A 164 20.66 -2.90 14.29
N LEU A 165 19.72 -2.61 13.38
CA LEU A 165 18.39 -2.10 13.70
C LEU A 165 17.38 -3.24 13.90
N LEU A 166 17.67 -4.45 13.43
CA LEU A 166 16.92 -5.65 13.78
C LEU A 166 17.24 -6.04 15.23
N GLY A 167 16.24 -5.95 16.10
CA GLY A 167 16.37 -6.35 17.50
C GLY A 167 15.05 -6.27 18.27
N PRO A 168 15.02 -6.81 19.50
CA PRO A 168 13.84 -6.75 20.37
C PRO A 168 13.56 -5.33 20.85
N ARG A 169 12.38 -5.11 21.42
CA ARG A 169 11.98 -3.85 22.05
C ARG A 169 12.10 -2.66 21.10
N ARG A 170 11.54 -2.78 19.89
CA ARG A 170 11.57 -1.73 18.86
C ARG A 170 10.20 -1.53 18.26
N CYS A 171 9.94 -0.33 17.76
CA CYS A 171 8.78 -0.04 16.93
C CYS A 171 9.21 0.25 15.50
N PHE A 172 8.80 -0.58 14.56
CA PHE A 172 9.03 -0.38 13.12
C PHE A 172 7.87 0.39 12.51
N VAL A 173 8.17 1.48 11.81
CA VAL A 173 7.16 2.28 11.09
C VAL A 173 7.37 2.12 9.59
N GLU A 174 6.49 1.37 8.93
CA GLU A 174 6.53 1.20 7.48
C GLU A 174 5.74 2.33 6.80
N PHE A 175 6.46 3.27 6.20
CA PHE A 175 5.88 4.35 5.41
C PHE A 175 5.57 3.86 3.99
N GLY A 176 4.35 4.15 3.51
CA GLY A 176 3.90 3.67 2.21
C GLY A 176 3.74 2.14 2.21
N ALA A 177 3.12 1.62 3.28
CA ALA A 177 3.13 0.21 3.58
C ALA A 177 2.46 -0.66 2.51
N GLY A 178 1.52 -0.12 1.71
CA GLY A 178 0.82 -0.87 0.68
C GLY A 178 0.16 -2.13 1.26
N LYS A 179 0.70 -3.29 0.89
CA LYS A 179 0.23 -4.61 1.37
C LYS A 179 0.84 -5.04 2.73
N GLY A 180 1.82 -4.32 3.28
CA GLY A 180 2.51 -4.62 4.55
C GLY A 180 3.63 -5.66 4.43
N LYS A 181 4.21 -5.82 3.23
CA LYS A 181 5.16 -6.91 2.98
C LYS A 181 6.52 -6.70 3.64
N LEU A 182 6.99 -5.47 3.80
CA LEU A 182 8.31 -5.25 4.40
C LEU A 182 8.25 -5.55 5.90
N SER A 183 7.26 -5.01 6.62
CA SER A 183 7.02 -5.34 8.03
C SER A 183 6.80 -6.84 8.25
N HIS A 184 6.12 -7.53 7.32
CA HIS A 184 5.96 -8.99 7.37
C HIS A 184 7.31 -9.72 7.39
N TRP A 185 8.25 -9.34 6.51
CA TRP A 185 9.57 -9.96 6.48
C TRP A 185 10.43 -9.59 7.70
N VAL A 186 10.30 -8.36 8.20
CA VAL A 186 10.96 -7.95 9.46
C VAL A 186 10.43 -8.77 10.64
N ASP A 187 9.12 -9.00 10.75
CA ASP A 187 8.52 -9.87 11.79
C ASP A 187 8.95 -11.34 11.68
N ILE A 188 9.19 -11.82 10.46
CA ILE A 188 9.76 -13.17 10.26
C ILE A 188 11.22 -13.23 10.72
N ALA A 189 12.03 -12.23 10.36
CA ALA A 189 13.42 -12.13 10.81
C ALA A 189 13.53 -11.98 12.34
N LEU A 190 12.55 -11.33 12.96
CA LEU A 190 12.45 -11.10 14.41
C LEU A 190 11.54 -12.10 15.12
N LYS A 191 11.34 -13.31 14.59
CA LYS A 191 10.37 -14.29 15.12
C LYS A 191 10.54 -14.61 16.61
N ASP A 192 11.76 -14.53 17.14
CA ASP A 192 12.11 -14.82 18.53
C ASP A 192 12.33 -13.55 19.36
N ALA A 193 12.17 -12.37 18.78
CA ALA A 193 12.36 -11.10 19.46
C ALA A 193 11.12 -10.71 20.26
N GLU A 194 11.34 -10.21 21.48
CA GLU A 194 10.26 -9.76 22.34
C GLU A 194 9.93 -8.28 22.13
N LYS A 195 8.66 -7.93 22.37
CA LYS A 195 8.15 -6.55 22.41
C LYS A 195 8.45 -5.77 21.13
N VAL A 196 8.06 -6.32 19.98
CA VAL A 196 8.23 -5.67 18.68
C VAL A 196 6.88 -5.12 18.20
N HIS A 197 6.85 -3.83 17.86
CA HIS A 197 5.65 -3.16 17.37
C HIS A 197 5.84 -2.78 15.90
N PHE A 198 4.77 -2.87 15.11
CA PHE A 198 4.75 -2.53 13.70
C PHE A 198 3.60 -1.55 13.44
N ILE A 199 3.94 -0.34 12.97
CA ILE A 199 2.99 0.68 12.53
C ILE A 199 3.08 0.78 11.02
N LEU A 200 1.98 0.50 10.33
CA LEU A 200 1.91 0.51 8.87
C LEU A 200 1.15 1.76 8.42
N VAL A 201 1.86 2.70 7.79
CA VAL A 201 1.29 3.98 7.34
C VAL A 201 0.96 3.88 5.86
N GLU A 202 -0.30 4.12 5.51
CA GLU A 202 -0.76 4.07 4.13
C GLU A 202 -1.91 5.07 3.90
N LYS A 203 -1.85 5.80 2.78
CA LYS A 203 -2.86 6.80 2.42
C LYS A 203 -4.19 6.15 2.02
N VAL A 204 -4.14 5.04 1.29
CA VAL A 204 -5.32 4.41 0.68
C VAL A 204 -5.57 2.99 1.18
N THR A 205 -6.83 2.56 1.20
CA THR A 205 -7.13 1.17 1.55
C THR A 205 -6.62 0.22 0.47
N THR A 206 -5.76 -0.72 0.87
CA THR A 206 -5.20 -1.75 -0.01
C THR A 206 -5.92 -3.09 0.17
N ARG A 207 -6.06 -3.87 -0.92
CA ARG A 207 -6.57 -5.25 -0.87
C ARG A 207 -5.41 -6.23 -0.63
N PHE A 208 -5.72 -7.39 -0.06
CA PHE A 208 -4.75 -8.46 0.21
C PHE A 208 -3.61 -8.02 1.14
N LYS A 209 -3.98 -7.34 2.23
CA LYS A 209 -3.06 -6.97 3.31
C LYS A 209 -2.54 -8.23 4.00
N VAL A 210 -1.26 -8.26 4.33
CA VAL A 210 -0.66 -9.41 5.02
C VAL A 210 -0.70 -9.28 6.55
N ASP A 211 -1.06 -8.10 7.06
CA ASP A 211 -1.12 -7.76 8.49
C ASP A 211 -1.95 -8.78 9.29
N GLY A 212 -3.10 -9.20 8.77
CA GLY A 212 -4.01 -10.15 9.43
C GLY A 212 -3.45 -11.56 9.58
N LYS A 213 -2.30 -11.87 8.96
CA LYS A 213 -1.57 -13.14 9.13
C LYS A 213 -0.71 -13.15 10.40
N HIS A 214 -0.47 -11.98 11.00
CA HIS A 214 0.33 -11.85 12.21
C HIS A 214 -0.60 -11.84 13.43
N ARG A 215 -0.63 -12.96 14.14
CA ARG A 215 -1.31 -13.13 15.43
C ARG A 215 -0.36 -13.71 16.48
N LYS A 216 0.91 -13.32 16.42
CA LYS A 216 1.91 -13.77 17.38
C LYS A 216 1.74 -13.01 18.69
N LYS A 217 2.06 -13.65 19.81
CA LYS A 217 1.97 -13.05 21.14
C LYS A 217 2.95 -11.89 21.36
N ASN A 218 4.07 -11.89 20.60
CA ASN A 218 5.21 -11.01 20.84
C ASN A 218 5.34 -9.85 19.84
N SER A 219 4.45 -9.79 18.83
CA SER A 219 4.43 -8.70 17.85
C SER A 219 3.04 -8.09 17.69
N VAL A 220 3.01 -6.75 17.65
CA VAL A 220 1.77 -5.97 17.51
C VAL A 220 1.78 -5.27 16.17
N PHE A 221 0.69 -5.41 15.41
CA PHE A 221 0.53 -4.76 14.10
C PHE A 221 -0.63 -3.76 14.16
N GLU A 222 -0.33 -2.49 13.89
CA GLU A 222 -1.30 -1.41 13.78
C GLU A 222 -1.18 -0.76 12.40
N ARG A 223 -2.30 -0.48 11.74
CA ARG A 223 -2.30 0.19 10.42
C ARG A 223 -3.03 1.52 10.49
N LEU A 224 -2.32 2.59 10.14
CA LEU A 224 -2.85 3.95 10.12
C LEU A 224 -3.18 4.34 8.68
N GLN A 225 -4.47 4.65 8.43
CA GLN A 225 -4.89 5.20 7.14
C GLN A 225 -4.73 6.72 7.16
N ILE A 226 -3.56 7.22 6.75
CA ILE A 226 -3.23 8.64 6.77
C ILE A 226 -2.19 8.95 5.70
N ASP A 227 -2.29 10.14 5.11
CA ASP A 227 -1.22 10.65 4.26
C ASP A 227 -0.02 11.03 5.15
N ILE A 228 1.16 10.58 4.74
CA ILE A 228 2.42 10.88 5.41
C ILE A 228 2.62 12.39 5.55
N GLN A 229 2.16 13.20 4.58
CA GLN A 229 2.26 14.67 4.64
C GLN A 229 1.60 15.27 5.90
N HIS A 230 0.65 14.55 6.50
CA HIS A 230 -0.13 14.99 7.66
C HIS A 230 0.18 14.23 8.96
N LEU A 231 1.12 13.30 8.93
CA LEU A 231 1.36 12.36 10.03
C LEU A 231 2.32 12.94 11.08
N CYS A 232 1.85 13.08 12.32
CA CYS A 232 2.69 13.40 13.47
C CYS A 232 2.94 12.15 14.32
N LEU A 233 4.14 11.56 14.22
CA LEU A 233 4.50 10.34 14.97
C LEU A 233 4.37 10.52 16.49
N ASN A 234 4.73 11.70 17.01
CA ASN A 234 4.69 12.01 18.44
C ASN A 234 3.27 11.99 19.03
N LYS A 235 2.24 12.00 18.19
CA LYS A 235 0.84 11.91 18.60
C LYS A 235 0.24 10.51 18.46
N ILE A 236 1.01 9.52 17.98
CA ILE A 236 0.54 8.13 17.91
C ILE A 236 0.55 7.54 19.33
N PRO A 237 -0.59 7.03 19.86
CA PRO A 237 -0.69 6.53 21.23
C PRO A 237 0.37 5.47 21.57
N VAL A 238 0.50 4.42 20.73
CA VAL A 238 1.45 3.33 20.99
C VAL A 238 2.90 3.80 21.08
N LEU A 239 3.29 4.84 20.33
CA LEU A 239 4.65 5.40 20.41
C LEU A 239 4.86 6.19 21.70
N ARG A 240 3.84 6.92 22.16
CA ARG A 240 3.89 7.71 23.40
C ARG A 240 3.90 6.85 24.65
N GLU A 241 3.13 5.76 24.64
CA GLU A 241 2.93 4.87 25.77
C GLU A 241 4.11 3.89 25.93
N GLU A 242 4.52 3.24 24.84
CA GLU A 242 5.54 2.18 24.91
C GLU A 242 6.97 2.72 24.93
N LYS A 243 7.20 3.93 24.39
CA LYS A 243 8.51 4.62 24.30
C LYS A 243 9.63 3.72 23.77
N LEU A 244 9.31 2.86 22.81
CA LEU A 244 10.29 1.99 22.16
C LEU A 244 11.11 2.79 21.15
N PRO A 245 12.41 2.48 20.96
CA PRO A 245 13.19 2.98 19.85
C PRO A 245 12.47 2.76 18.52
N VAL A 246 12.27 3.84 17.77
CA VAL A 246 11.54 3.84 16.50
C VAL A 246 12.50 3.63 15.34
N VAL A 247 12.14 2.72 14.43
CA VAL A 247 12.87 2.45 13.19
C VAL A 247 11.93 2.70 12.01
N GLY A 248 12.15 3.78 11.28
CA GLY A 248 11.44 4.03 10.03
C GLY A 248 11.94 3.09 8.93
N ILE A 249 11.02 2.46 8.20
CA ILE A 249 11.33 1.63 7.03
C ILE A 249 10.40 1.96 5.86
N GLY A 250 10.85 1.71 4.64
CA GLY A 250 10.04 1.96 3.45
C GLY A 250 10.69 1.43 2.18
N LYS A 251 9.88 0.99 1.22
CA LYS A 251 10.36 0.46 -0.06
C LYS A 251 10.40 1.54 -1.15
N HIS A 252 9.29 2.24 -1.29
CA HIS A 252 9.09 3.33 -2.24
C HIS A 252 8.39 4.45 -1.50
N LEU A 253 9.20 5.33 -0.90
CA LEU A 253 8.73 6.61 -0.44
C LEU A 253 8.74 7.53 -1.67
N CYS A 254 7.56 7.94 -2.14
CA CYS A 254 7.39 8.89 -3.24
C CYS A 254 6.34 9.95 -2.86
N GLY A 255 6.55 11.21 -3.26
CA GLY A 255 5.67 12.35 -2.94
C GLY A 255 6.34 13.41 -2.05
N MET A 256 5.62 14.48 -1.72
CA MET A 256 6.21 15.67 -1.05
C MET A 256 6.85 15.39 0.32
N ALA A 257 6.41 14.34 1.02
CA ALA A 257 6.93 13.98 2.34
C ALA A 257 8.28 13.24 2.31
N THR A 258 8.82 12.91 1.13
CA THR A 258 10.09 12.17 1.02
C THR A 258 11.30 12.99 1.41
N GLY A 259 11.29 14.30 1.15
CA GLY A 259 12.38 15.20 1.55
C GLY A 259 12.55 15.26 3.08
N VAL A 260 11.43 15.29 3.82
CA VAL A 260 11.43 15.45 5.29
C VAL A 260 11.70 14.13 6.02
N ILE A 261 11.26 12.99 5.46
CA ILE A 261 11.52 11.67 6.06
C ILE A 261 12.95 11.19 5.81
N GLY A 262 13.58 11.60 4.70
CA GLY A 262 15.00 11.35 4.46
C GLY A 262 15.88 11.83 5.61
N ASP A 263 15.62 13.03 6.13
CA ASP A 263 16.39 13.59 7.24
C ASP A 263 16.13 12.87 8.58
N ILE A 264 14.90 12.39 8.81
CA ILE A 264 14.53 11.64 10.03
C ILE A 264 15.01 10.18 10.00
N MET A 265 15.09 9.55 8.83
CA MET A 265 15.54 8.16 8.69
C MET A 265 17.07 7.98 8.81
N TRP A 266 17.84 9.04 8.55
CA TRP A 266 19.31 8.98 8.59
C TRP A 266 19.91 9.71 9.79
N ALA A 267 19.22 10.68 10.38
CA ALA A 267 19.71 11.41 11.54
C ALA A 267 19.03 10.94 12.84
N LYS A 268 19.87 10.32 13.68
CA LYS A 268 19.74 10.17 15.13
C LYS A 268 18.84 9.03 15.61
N ASN A 269 19.48 8.18 16.41
CA ASN A 269 18.90 7.51 17.56
C ASN A 269 17.81 8.43 18.16
N ILE A 270 16.52 8.09 17.99
CA ILE A 270 15.39 8.84 18.57
C ILE A 270 15.36 8.51 20.07
N SER A 271 16.38 8.98 20.79
CA SER A 271 16.57 8.84 22.23
C SER A 271 16.54 10.20 22.91
N GLY A 272 15.83 11.18 22.33
CA GLY A 272 15.80 12.56 22.81
C GLY A 272 14.58 13.36 22.35
N LEU A 273 13.40 12.72 22.29
CA LEU A 273 12.09 13.37 22.23
C LEU A 273 11.19 12.76 23.31
#